data_AF-J2X5V9-F1
#
_entry.id   AF-J2X5V9-F1
#
_cell.length_a   1.000
_cell.length_b   1.000
_cell.length_c   1.000
_cell.angle_alpha   90.00
_cell.angle_beta   90.00
_cell.angle_gamma   90.00
#
_symmetry.space_group_name_H-M   'P 1'
#
loop_
_entity.id
_entity.type
_entity.pdbx_description
1 polymer ?
#
loop_
_entity_poly.entity_id
_entity_poly.type
_entity_poly.pdbx_seq_one_letter_code
_entity_poly.pdbx_strand_id
1 'polypeptide(L)'
;MNQHIHRSIDSPFRSGLNREELWEGPDKGLIKCWEIGRQRATRFPELAKRSLAGELPVLGWKGGVSRSLKKLEKYGSLKYLAQWQGLRGEDLDIDLGAERALACSRTGMVVTFTPDRSKYFNQVAEVEV
;
A
#
# COMPACT_ATOMS: atom_id res chain seq x y z
N MET A 1 17.43 -0.96 14.72
CA MET A 1 17.30 0.35 14.05
C MET A 1 16.06 0.26 13.17
N ASN A 2 14.98 0.93 13.53
CA ASN A 2 13.79 0.99 12.67
C ASN A 2 14.05 2.04 11.59
N GLN A 3 13.97 1.62 10.33
CA GLN A 3 14.18 2.50 9.20
C GLN A 3 12.83 3.08 8.79
N HIS A 4 12.67 4.39 8.93
CA HIS A 4 11.43 5.09 8.62
C HIS A 4 11.57 5.80 7.27
N ILE A 5 10.65 5.52 6.35
CA ILE A 5 10.57 6.18 5.05
C ILE A 5 9.49 7.26 5.11
N HIS A 6 9.92 8.51 5.00
CA HIS A 6 9.04 9.67 4.95
C HIS A 6 9.31 10.51 3.69
N ARG A 7 8.25 10.99 3.03
CA ARG A 7 8.36 11.93 1.89
C ARG A 7 7.10 12.79 1.76
N SER A 8 7.28 14.11 1.71
CA SER A 8 6.16 15.06 1.56
C SER A 8 5.50 14.95 0.17
N ILE A 9 4.18 15.11 0.10
CA ILE A 9 3.37 15.13 -1.11
C ILE A 9 3.82 16.18 -2.12
N ASP A 10 4.37 17.30 -1.66
CA ASP A 10 4.88 18.37 -2.52
C ASP A 10 6.24 18.03 -3.14
N SER A 11 6.89 16.96 -2.67
CA SER A 11 8.17 16.52 -3.23
C SER A 11 8.00 16.09 -4.69
N PRO A 12 8.91 16.51 -5.58
CA PRO A 12 8.88 16.08 -6.97
C PRO A 12 9.14 14.58 -7.11
N PHE A 13 8.65 14.01 -8.22
CA PHE A 13 8.94 12.64 -8.63
C PHE A 13 10.44 12.45 -8.88
N ARG A 14 10.98 11.31 -8.45
CA ARG A 14 12.37 10.94 -8.75
C ARG A 14 12.54 10.65 -10.24
N SER A 15 13.64 11.13 -10.81
CA SER A 15 14.05 10.91 -12.20
C SER A 15 15.50 10.43 -12.26
N GLY A 16 15.90 9.79 -13.37
CA GLY A 16 17.29 9.39 -13.62
C GLY A 16 17.78 8.13 -12.87
N LEU A 17 16.93 7.50 -12.07
CA LEU A 17 17.23 6.24 -11.38
C LEU A 17 16.97 5.03 -12.28
N ASN A 18 17.86 4.05 -12.22
CA ASN A 18 17.68 2.76 -12.87
C ASN A 18 16.71 1.86 -12.06
N ARG A 19 16.36 0.70 -12.62
CA ARG A 19 15.40 -0.23 -12.00
C ARG A 19 15.85 -0.72 -10.63
N GLU A 20 17.14 -1.03 -10.47
CA GLU A 20 17.67 -1.53 -9.21
C GLU A 20 17.60 -0.46 -8.12
N GLU A 21 18.05 0.76 -8.42
CA GLU A 21 18.00 1.89 -7.49
C GLU A 21 16.55 2.22 -7.07
N LEU A 22 15.59 2.08 -7.99
CA LEU A 22 14.17 2.33 -7.72
C LEU A 22 13.51 1.31 -6.81
N TRP A 23 13.94 0.04 -6.84
CA TRP A 23 13.24 -1.08 -6.19
C TRP A 23 14.03 -1.74 -5.06
N GLU A 24 15.34 -1.83 -5.22
CA GLU A 24 16.27 -2.47 -4.29
C GLU A 24 17.09 -1.45 -3.47
N GLY A 25 16.85 -0.15 -3.70
CA GLY A 25 17.41 0.92 -2.88
C GLY A 25 16.93 0.91 -1.42
N PRO A 26 17.41 1.85 -0.58
CA PRO A 26 17.13 1.87 0.85
C PRO A 26 15.63 1.94 1.19
N ASP A 27 14.81 2.56 0.34
CA ASP A 27 13.36 2.65 0.52
C ASP A 27 12.60 1.37 0.12
N LYS A 28 13.30 0.33 -0.37
CA LYS A 28 12.72 -0.95 -0.82
C LYS A 28 11.60 -0.78 -1.86
N GLY A 29 11.67 0.30 -2.63
CA GLY A 29 10.69 0.70 -3.64
C GLY A 29 9.39 1.30 -3.10
N LEU A 30 9.31 1.63 -1.81
CA LEU A 30 8.13 2.28 -1.21
C LEU A 30 7.90 3.66 -1.81
N ILE A 31 8.96 4.46 -2.02
CA ILE A 31 8.82 5.78 -2.64
C ILE A 31 8.28 5.61 -4.05
N LYS A 32 8.78 4.63 -4.82
CA LYS A 32 8.29 4.39 -6.17
C LYS A 32 6.81 3.96 -6.19
N CYS A 33 6.39 3.13 -5.24
CA CYS A 33 4.98 2.72 -5.12
C CYS A 33 4.06 3.92 -4.82
N TRP A 34 4.49 4.80 -3.92
CA TRP A 34 3.78 6.02 -3.57
C TRP A 34 3.67 7.00 -4.74
N GLU A 35 4.77 7.21 -5.48
CA GLU A 35 4.78 8.02 -6.69
C GLU A 35 3.80 7.48 -7.76
N ILE A 36 3.76 6.16 -7.96
CA ILE A 36 2.78 5.53 -8.86
C ILE A 36 1.35 5.75 -8.33
N GLY A 37 1.15 5.72 -7.02
CA GLY A 37 -0.12 6.07 -6.37
C GLY A 37 -0.58 7.48 -6.75
N ARG A 38 0.29 8.48 -6.60
CA ARG A 38 0.01 9.88 -6.97
C ARG A 38 -0.34 10.02 -8.44
N GLN A 39 0.44 9.40 -9.33
CA GLN A 39 0.15 9.42 -10.78
C GLN A 39 -1.19 8.76 -11.12
N ARG A 40 -1.52 7.65 -10.45
CA ARG A 40 -2.81 6.96 -10.63
C ARG A 40 -3.97 7.77 -10.07
N ALA A 41 -3.79 8.57 -9.02
CA ALA A 41 -4.85 9.42 -8.51
C ALA A 41 -5.32 10.42 -9.58
N THR A 42 -4.39 11.04 -10.31
CA THR A 42 -4.69 11.94 -11.43
C THR A 42 -5.35 11.21 -12.60
N ARG A 43 -4.87 10.01 -12.94
CA ARG A 43 -5.36 9.25 -14.10
C ARG A 43 -6.69 8.53 -13.85
N PHE A 44 -6.94 8.12 -12.60
CA PHE A 44 -8.10 7.33 -12.20
C PHE A 44 -8.73 7.94 -10.95
N PRO A 45 -9.48 9.06 -11.09
CA PRO A 45 -10.02 9.81 -9.95
C PRO A 45 -10.97 8.98 -9.08
N GLU A 46 -11.69 8.02 -9.66
CA GLU A 46 -12.55 7.09 -8.90
C GLU A 46 -11.76 6.22 -7.92
N LEU A 47 -10.53 5.84 -8.27
CA LEU A 47 -9.67 5.08 -7.37
C LEU A 47 -9.21 5.94 -6.19
N ALA A 48 -8.86 7.21 -6.45
CA ALA A 48 -8.51 8.18 -5.42
C ALA A 48 -9.69 8.45 -4.49
N LYS A 49 -10.89 8.70 -5.02
CA LYS A 49 -12.11 8.91 -4.23
C LYS A 49 -12.39 7.75 -3.28
N ARG A 50 -12.29 6.51 -3.79
CA ARG A 50 -12.48 5.29 -2.98
C ARG A 50 -11.43 5.19 -1.88
N SER A 51 -10.15 5.40 -2.21
CA SER A 51 -9.09 5.41 -1.19
C SER A 51 -9.29 6.51 -0.15
N LEU A 52 -9.72 7.71 -0.55
CA LEU A 52 -10.05 8.83 0.33
C LEU A 52 -11.21 8.50 1.29
N ALA A 53 -12.23 7.79 0.79
CA ALA A 53 -13.36 7.29 1.57
C ALA A 53 -12.98 6.15 2.55
N GLY A 54 -11.69 5.82 2.69
CA GLY A 54 -11.21 4.77 3.59
C GLY A 54 -11.38 3.37 3.02
N GLU A 55 -11.68 3.23 1.73
CA GLU A 55 -11.66 1.90 1.10
C GLU A 55 -10.22 1.44 0.86
N LEU A 56 -10.06 0.12 0.83
CA LEU A 56 -8.82 -0.55 0.42
C LEU A 56 -9.03 -1.20 -0.97
N PRO A 57 -9.01 -0.44 -2.08
CA PRO A 57 -9.25 -0.99 -3.41
C PRO A 57 -8.17 -2.01 -3.81
N VAL A 58 -8.51 -2.94 -4.70
CA VAL A 58 -7.53 -3.91 -5.22
C VAL A 58 -6.54 -3.20 -6.15
N LEU A 59 -5.25 -3.34 -5.84
CA LEU A 59 -4.13 -2.75 -6.59
C LEU A 59 -3.17 -3.86 -7.06
N GLY A 60 -1.99 -3.48 -7.57
CA GLY A 60 -0.94 -4.44 -7.96
C GLY A 60 -0.21 -5.10 -6.78
N TRP A 61 -0.46 -4.63 -5.55
CA TRP A 61 0.18 -5.14 -4.32
C TRP A 61 -0.85 -5.83 -3.40
N LYS A 62 -0.38 -6.75 -2.56
CA LYS A 62 -1.21 -7.44 -1.57
C LYS A 62 -1.67 -6.46 -0.50
N GLY A 63 -2.98 -6.38 -0.28
CA GLY A 63 -3.57 -5.47 0.71
C GLY A 63 -5.00 -5.08 0.37
N GLY A 64 -5.31 -4.99 -0.92
CA GLY A 64 -6.66 -4.63 -1.36
C GLY A 64 -7.72 -5.68 -1.02
N VAL A 65 -8.96 -5.20 -0.96
CA VAL A 65 -10.14 -5.94 -0.53
C VAL A 65 -11.30 -5.67 -1.48
N SER A 66 -11.72 -6.70 -2.23
CA SER A 66 -12.90 -6.63 -3.09
C SER A 66 -14.20 -6.97 -2.36
N ARG A 67 -14.14 -7.90 -1.40
CA ARG A 67 -15.26 -8.42 -0.59
C ARG A 67 -14.81 -8.74 0.84
N SER A 68 -15.76 -8.88 1.76
CA SER A 68 -15.51 -9.44 3.10
C SER A 68 -15.24 -10.94 3.04
N LEU A 69 -14.52 -11.45 4.04
CA LEU A 69 -14.22 -12.87 4.22
C LEU A 69 -14.83 -13.36 5.55
N LYS A 70 -14.88 -14.68 5.77
CA LYS A 70 -15.28 -15.28 7.06
C LYS A 70 -14.42 -14.74 8.22
N LYS A 71 -13.10 -14.69 8.00
CA LYS A 71 -12.15 -14.00 8.89
C LYS A 71 -11.93 -12.59 8.37
N LEU A 72 -12.32 -11.58 9.16
CA LEU A 72 -12.25 -10.18 8.74
C LEU A 72 -10.83 -9.61 8.73
N GLU A 73 -9.84 -10.37 9.19
CA GLU A 73 -8.45 -9.95 9.29
C GLU A 73 -7.59 -10.63 8.23
N LYS A 74 -6.72 -9.86 7.58
CA LYS A 74 -5.71 -10.37 6.64
C LYS A 74 -4.44 -9.54 6.71
N TYR A 75 -3.40 -10.04 6.05
CA TYR A 75 -2.13 -9.30 5.90
C TYR A 75 -1.99 -8.69 4.51
N GLY A 76 -1.28 -7.55 4.45
CA GLY A 76 -0.88 -6.86 3.23
C GLY A 76 0.59 -6.47 3.27
N SER A 77 1.10 -5.95 2.16
CA SER A 77 2.47 -5.48 2.05
C SER A 77 2.58 -3.97 2.27
N LEU A 78 3.70 -3.50 2.82
CA LEU A 78 3.98 -2.06 2.92
C LEU A 78 3.98 -1.34 1.56
N LYS A 79 4.28 -2.05 0.46
CA LYS A 79 4.19 -1.51 -0.91
C LYS A 79 2.75 -1.11 -1.29
N TYR A 80 1.77 -1.88 -0.82
CA TYR A 80 0.36 -1.49 -0.97
C TYR A 80 0.06 -0.22 -0.19
N LEU A 81 0.47 -0.16 1.08
CA LEU A 81 0.25 1.00 1.95
C LEU A 81 0.84 2.28 1.34
N ALA A 82 2.06 2.20 0.82
CA ALA A 82 2.72 3.33 0.14
C ALA A 82 1.91 3.81 -1.07
N GLN A 83 1.48 2.88 -1.93
CA GLN A 83 0.66 3.23 -3.09
C GLN A 83 -0.69 3.83 -2.69
N TRP A 84 -1.30 3.34 -1.60
CA TRP A 84 -2.57 3.80 -1.08
C TRP A 84 -2.48 5.23 -0.49
N GLN A 85 -1.43 5.55 0.28
CA GLN A 85 -1.14 6.93 0.71
C GLN A 85 -1.00 7.86 -0.50
N GLY A 86 -0.28 7.42 -1.54
CA GLY A 86 -0.12 8.20 -2.77
C GLY A 86 -1.44 8.43 -3.51
N LEU A 87 -2.35 7.45 -3.52
CA LEU A 87 -3.69 7.60 -4.11
C LEU A 87 -4.56 8.62 -3.37
N ARG A 88 -4.32 8.82 -2.08
CA ARG A 88 -5.03 9.78 -1.22
C ARG A 88 -4.44 11.18 -1.28
N GLY A 89 -3.30 11.36 -1.96
CA GLY A 89 -2.57 12.62 -1.95
C GLY A 89 -1.96 12.93 -0.58
N GLU A 90 -1.60 11.91 0.19
CA GLU A 90 -0.96 12.06 1.49
C GLU A 90 0.56 11.94 1.38
N ASP A 91 1.26 12.46 2.38
CA ASP A 91 2.67 12.20 2.60
C ASP A 91 2.93 10.69 2.68
N LEU A 92 4.06 10.26 2.14
CA LEU A 92 4.56 8.90 2.38
C LEU A 92 5.05 8.85 3.82
N ASP A 93 4.49 7.93 4.61
CA ASP A 93 4.86 7.76 6.01
C ASP A 93 4.77 6.28 6.40
N ILE A 94 5.92 5.59 6.39
CA ILE A 94 5.99 4.14 6.65
C ILE A 94 7.23 3.78 7.46
N ASP A 95 7.02 3.22 8.66
CA ASP A 95 8.06 2.54 9.43
C ASP A 95 8.27 1.10 8.90
N LEU A 96 9.47 0.78 8.43
CA LEU A 96 9.85 -0.54 7.93
C LEU A 96 9.99 -1.61 9.04
N GLY A 97 9.98 -1.21 10.30
CA GLY A 97 10.03 -2.10 11.46
C GLY A 97 8.68 -2.30 12.15
N ALA A 98 7.62 -1.61 11.71
CA ALA A 98 6.30 -1.67 12.34
C ALA A 98 5.25 -2.29 11.42
N GLU A 99 4.23 -2.87 12.04
CA GLU A 99 3.01 -3.29 11.35
C GLU A 99 1.94 -2.21 11.50
N ARG A 100 1.16 -2.00 10.44
CA ARG A 100 0.07 -1.01 10.43
C ARG A 100 -1.23 -1.67 10.01
N ALA A 101 -2.22 -1.68 10.90
CA ALA A 101 -3.56 -2.15 10.58
C ALA A 101 -4.44 -0.99 10.08
N LEU A 102 -5.16 -1.21 8.98
CA LEU A 102 -6.22 -0.32 8.50
C LEU A 102 -7.51 -1.12 8.27
N ALA A 103 -8.65 -0.53 8.62
CA ALA A 103 -9.96 -1.09 8.33
C ALA A 103 -10.51 -0.51 7.02
N CYS A 104 -10.96 -1.38 6.12
CA CYS A 104 -11.66 -0.98 4.91
C CYS A 104 -13.09 -0.55 5.24
N SER A 105 -13.42 0.73 5.04
CA SER A 105 -14.75 1.28 5.35
C SER A 105 -15.90 0.56 4.63
N ARG A 106 -15.67 0.11 3.39
CA ARG A 106 -16.70 -0.56 2.58
C ARG A 106 -16.99 -2.01 3.00
N THR A 107 -15.99 -2.75 3.48
CA THR A 107 -16.12 -4.20 3.70
C THR A 107 -15.91 -4.62 5.15
N GLY A 108 -15.48 -3.71 6.03
CA GLY A 108 -15.14 -4.01 7.42
C GLY A 108 -13.88 -4.87 7.60
N MET A 109 -13.19 -5.22 6.51
CA MET A 109 -11.96 -6.02 6.58
C MET A 109 -10.83 -5.19 7.20
N VAL A 110 -10.13 -5.76 8.18
CA VAL A 110 -8.92 -5.20 8.76
C VAL A 110 -7.70 -5.80 8.07
N VAL A 111 -6.85 -4.94 7.51
CA VAL A 111 -5.64 -5.35 6.81
C VAL A 111 -4.43 -4.85 7.57
N THR A 112 -3.62 -5.80 8.05
CA THR A 112 -2.34 -5.52 8.71
C THR A 112 -1.22 -5.52 7.69
N PHE A 113 -0.69 -4.34 7.38
CA PHE A 113 0.45 -4.15 6.49
C PHE A 113 1.74 -4.40 7.25
N THR A 114 2.57 -5.29 6.72
CA THR A 114 3.77 -5.78 7.41
C THR A 114 4.99 -5.81 6.49
N PRO A 115 6.20 -5.58 7.02
CA PRO A 115 7.45 -5.83 6.29
C PRO A 115 7.74 -7.32 6.11
N ASP A 116 7.12 -8.20 6.92
CA ASP A 116 7.33 -9.65 6.88
C ASP A 116 6.57 -10.28 5.71
N ARG A 117 7.33 -10.66 4.68
CA ARG A 117 6.78 -11.26 3.45
C ARG A 117 6.07 -12.59 3.72
N SER A 118 6.49 -13.35 4.72
CA SER A 118 5.94 -14.68 5.00
C SER A 118 4.46 -14.63 5.40
N LYS A 119 4.04 -13.55 6.09
CA LYS A 119 2.66 -13.37 6.59
C LYS A 119 1.61 -13.15 5.50
N TYR A 120 1.99 -12.63 4.33
CA TYR A 120 1.06 -12.33 3.24
C TYR A 120 1.31 -13.12 1.94
N PHE A 121 2.42 -13.84 1.83
CA PHE A 121 2.71 -14.69 0.67
C PHE A 121 1.87 -15.99 0.69
N ASN A 122 1.68 -16.59 1.87
CA ASN A 122 0.99 -17.88 2.04
C ASN A 122 -0.52 -17.78 2.31
N GLN A 123 -1.13 -16.60 2.16
CA GLN A 123 -2.59 -16.50 2.13
C GLN A 123 -3.10 -16.98 0.77
N VAL A 124 -3.05 -18.30 0.57
CA VAL A 124 -3.90 -18.99 -0.41
C VAL A 124 -5.32 -18.61 -0.02
N ALA A 125 -6.05 -18.00 -0.96
CA ALA A 125 -7.46 -17.77 -0.77
C ALA A 125 -8.11 -19.14 -0.55
N GLU A 126 -8.58 -19.42 0.66
CA GLU A 126 -9.62 -20.42 0.86
C GLU A 126 -10.85 -19.91 0.09
N VAL A 127 -10.91 -20.28 -1.17
CA VAL A 127 -12.10 -20.18 -1.99
C VAL A 127 -12.90 -21.44 -1.68
N GLU A 128 -13.61 -21.46 -0.56
CA GLU A 128 -14.71 -22.39 -0.35
C GLU A 128 -16.01 -21.72 -0.81
N VAL A 129 -16.49 -22.13 -1.98
CA VAL A 129 -17.75 -22.85 -2.26
C VAL A 129 -18.04 -22.72 -3.75
#